data_AF-A0A7C6KVN5-F1
#
_entry.id   AF-A0A7C6KVN5-F1
#
_cell.length_a   1.000
_cell.length_b   1.000
_cell.length_c   1.000
_cell.angle_alpha   90.00
_cell.angle_beta   90.00
_cell.angle_gamma   90.00
#
_symmetry.space_group_name_H-M   'P 1'
#
loop_
_entity.id
_entity.type
_entity.pdbx_description
1 polymer ?
#
loop_
_entity_poly.entity_id
_entity_poly.type
_entity_poly.pdbx_seq_one_letter_code
_entity_poly.pdbx_strand_id
1 'polypeptide(L)'
;MQVSGISAELVTLLKEKTEELSQGREVACIAYYNKDGIVDEYSDLVSGGIGGIPLRQLLNTAGDISGKSLISGIEQLPDNALMISTKPGQTGLITDVSGIDLFNLIMVSVGVKMGETAGISAIYPEGKLFDLSTESEMIELQRLSAKNIEEEKSIIEASIKLNLEFLNISTELPVVNVPAKKRNGRGNRVKKDVNRNLRVNGLDKELAQELVAESVKVGQGREVAVIGEIDKEGIIRKAGKVVYGGIGYVPARVLASSYCDISGKSLYEVYKDIIPANGVIVHTHPGGTGVMHMGDASAGPITWGRPIVAIGHDKNGRIKGATVIMPDEKCMSLADEYEKLGQQFFTANTKEEEADIRNRRFGIAQEYTNLSLEIELV
;
A
#
# COMPACT_ATOMS: atom_id res chain seq x y z
N MET A 1 15.89 11.19 -13.71
CA MET A 1 15.86 12.59 -14.19
C MET A 1 15.11 13.40 -13.14
N GLN A 2 15.58 14.60 -12.79
CA GLN A 2 14.86 15.48 -11.85
C GLN A 2 13.83 16.30 -12.61
N VAL A 3 12.69 16.56 -11.96
CA VAL A 3 11.64 17.43 -12.48
C VAL A 3 12.06 18.87 -12.21
N SER A 4 12.00 19.72 -13.22
CA SER A 4 12.49 21.10 -13.20
C SER A 4 11.39 22.11 -12.82
N GLY A 5 10.12 21.74 -12.97
CA GLY A 5 8.98 22.54 -12.54
C GLY A 5 7.63 21.91 -12.85
N ILE A 6 6.56 22.54 -12.39
CA ILE A 6 5.17 22.14 -12.62
C ILE A 6 4.36 23.28 -13.24
N SER A 7 3.47 22.96 -14.18
CA SER A 7 2.57 23.92 -14.81
C SER A 7 1.71 24.67 -13.78
N ALA A 8 1.70 26.00 -13.88
CA ALA A 8 0.83 26.87 -13.08
C ALA A 8 -0.66 26.55 -13.27
N GLU A 9 -1.07 26.19 -14.49
CA GLU A 9 -2.46 25.83 -14.79
C GLU A 9 -2.88 24.54 -14.07
N LEU A 10 -1.99 23.53 -14.04
CA LEU A 10 -2.25 22.28 -13.31
C LEU A 10 -2.35 22.52 -11.79
N VAL A 11 -1.48 23.36 -11.23
CA VAL A 11 -1.52 23.73 -9.81
C VAL A 11 -2.83 24.42 -9.46
N THR A 12 -3.25 25.41 -10.26
CA THR A 12 -4.53 26.10 -10.07
C THR A 12 -5.70 25.12 -10.12
N LEU A 13 -5.73 24.23 -11.10
CA LEU A 13 -6.78 23.23 -11.24
C LEU A 13 -6.87 22.31 -10.00
N LEU A 14 -5.73 21.82 -9.50
CA LEU A 14 -5.67 20.99 -8.29
C LEU A 14 -6.15 21.75 -7.04
N LYS A 15 -5.75 23.02 -6.92
CA LYS A 15 -6.17 23.90 -5.82
C LYS A 15 -7.67 24.12 -5.84
N GLU A 16 -8.22 24.57 -6.97
CA GLU A 16 -9.64 24.84 -7.16
C GLU A 16 -10.48 23.58 -6.88
N LYS A 17 -10.03 22.41 -7.37
CA LYS A 17 -10.74 21.15 -7.07
C LYS A 17 -10.71 20.81 -5.58
N THR A 18 -9.60 21.06 -4.90
CA THR A 18 -9.47 20.83 -3.45
C THR A 18 -10.40 21.75 -2.67
N GLU A 19 -10.50 23.02 -3.06
CA GLU A 19 -11.44 23.99 -2.48
C GLU A 19 -12.90 23.58 -2.72
N GLU A 20 -13.23 23.12 -3.94
CA GLU A 20 -14.55 22.61 -4.31
C GLU A 20 -14.97 21.42 -3.43
N LEU A 21 -14.07 20.45 -3.21
CA LEU A 21 -14.36 19.31 -2.34
C LEU A 21 -14.56 19.73 -0.90
N SER A 22 -13.85 20.76 -0.44
CA SER A 22 -13.85 21.22 0.94
C SER A 22 -13.55 20.08 1.95
N GLN A 23 -13.80 20.29 3.24
CA GLN A 23 -13.77 19.23 4.26
C GLN A 23 -12.41 18.52 4.46
N GLY A 24 -11.31 19.15 4.03
CA GLY A 24 -9.97 18.58 4.19
C GLY A 24 -9.69 17.37 3.29
N ARG A 25 -10.40 17.22 2.18
CA ARG A 25 -10.21 16.11 1.23
C ARG A 25 -9.10 16.42 0.23
N GLU A 26 -8.21 15.45 0.05
CA GLU A 26 -7.13 15.51 -0.94
C GLU A 26 -7.68 15.32 -2.36
N VAL A 27 -6.97 15.84 -3.36
CA VAL A 27 -7.15 15.57 -4.79
C VAL A 27 -5.85 15.00 -5.32
N ALA A 28 -5.90 13.96 -6.15
CA ALA A 28 -4.72 13.40 -6.78
C ALA A 28 -4.90 13.15 -8.27
N CYS A 29 -3.79 13.09 -9.00
CA CYS A 29 -3.75 12.65 -10.38
C CYS A 29 -2.41 11.97 -10.69
N ILE A 30 -2.40 11.18 -11.77
CA ILE A 30 -1.16 10.75 -12.40
C ILE A 30 -0.78 11.82 -13.41
N ALA A 31 0.42 12.37 -13.29
CA ALA A 31 0.94 13.38 -14.19
C ALA A 31 2.19 12.89 -14.90
N TYR A 32 2.61 13.64 -15.91
CA TYR A 32 3.73 13.29 -16.77
C TYR A 32 4.62 14.50 -16.98
N TYR A 33 5.93 14.29 -16.90
CA TYR A 33 6.91 15.32 -17.23
C TYR A 33 7.39 15.18 -18.68
N ASN A 34 7.62 16.32 -19.32
CA ASN A 34 8.12 16.41 -20.68
C ASN A 34 9.65 16.30 -20.74
N LYS A 35 10.24 16.50 -21.93
CA LYS A 35 11.71 16.38 -22.15
C LYS A 35 12.53 17.43 -21.41
N ASP A 36 11.92 18.56 -21.04
CA ASP A 36 12.56 19.64 -20.29
C ASP A 36 12.40 19.42 -18.77
N GLY A 37 11.79 18.30 -18.36
CA GLY A 37 11.50 17.98 -16.97
C GLY A 37 10.32 18.74 -16.38
N ILE A 38 9.48 19.38 -17.20
CA ILE A 38 8.32 20.14 -16.74
C ILE A 38 7.09 19.23 -16.69
N VAL A 39 6.35 19.26 -15.57
CA VAL A 39 5.07 18.56 -15.43
C VAL A 39 3.96 19.39 -16.06
N ASP A 40 3.52 18.98 -17.24
CA ASP A 40 2.53 19.70 -18.04
C ASP A 40 1.39 18.82 -18.57
N GLU A 41 1.42 17.50 -18.34
CA GLU A 41 0.34 16.60 -18.74
C GLU A 41 -0.20 15.80 -17.55
N TYR A 42 -1.52 15.57 -17.48
CA TYR A 42 -2.16 14.90 -16.34
C TYR A 42 -3.37 14.03 -16.73
N SER A 43 -3.67 13.02 -15.92
CA SER A 43 -4.86 12.15 -16.03
C SER A 43 -6.11 12.79 -15.42
N ASP A 44 -7.23 12.07 -15.37
CA ASP A 44 -8.40 12.54 -14.59
C ASP A 44 -8.03 12.79 -13.12
N LEU A 45 -8.55 13.88 -12.55
CA LEU A 45 -8.42 14.16 -11.13
C LEU A 45 -9.30 13.20 -10.33
N VAL A 46 -8.75 12.68 -9.25
CA VAL A 46 -9.44 11.76 -8.33
C VAL A 46 -9.56 12.40 -6.96
N SER A 47 -10.79 12.48 -6.47
CA SER A 47 -11.11 13.00 -5.14
C SER A 47 -10.80 11.97 -4.06
N GLY A 48 -10.24 12.41 -2.95
CA GLY A 48 -10.04 11.60 -1.75
C GLY A 48 -11.37 11.10 -1.16
N GLY A 49 -11.37 9.86 -0.68
CA GLY A 49 -12.45 9.25 0.08
C GLY A 49 -12.13 9.17 1.57
N ILE A 50 -12.94 8.42 2.34
CA ILE A 50 -12.77 8.25 3.80
C ILE A 50 -11.34 7.80 4.18
N GLY A 51 -10.71 6.97 3.33
CA GLY A 51 -9.37 6.42 3.56
C GLY A 51 -8.23 7.21 2.92
N GLY A 52 -8.46 8.45 2.47
CA GLY A 52 -7.50 9.21 1.67
C GLY A 52 -7.70 8.99 0.16
N ILE A 53 -6.64 9.14 -0.62
CA ILE A 53 -6.70 8.96 -2.09
C ILE A 53 -7.01 7.49 -2.44
N PRO A 54 -8.09 7.21 -3.20
CA PRO A 54 -8.38 5.86 -3.68
C PRO A 54 -7.39 5.48 -4.79
N LEU A 55 -6.39 4.68 -4.42
CA LEU A 55 -5.23 4.38 -5.26
C LEU A 55 -5.60 3.56 -6.49
N ARG A 56 -6.54 2.62 -6.36
CA ARG A 56 -6.97 1.80 -7.51
C ARG A 56 -7.70 2.68 -8.51
N GLN A 57 -8.61 3.54 -8.06
CA GLN A 57 -9.24 4.51 -8.94
C GLN A 57 -8.25 5.47 -9.60
N LEU A 58 -7.27 5.98 -8.85
CA LEU A 58 -6.21 6.84 -9.36
C LEU A 58 -5.45 6.17 -10.51
N LEU A 59 -4.98 4.94 -10.32
CA LEU A 59 -4.29 4.18 -11.36
C LEU A 59 -5.21 3.88 -12.57
N ASN A 60 -6.51 3.68 -12.34
CA ASN A 60 -7.50 3.46 -13.40
C ASN A 60 -7.73 4.69 -14.31
N THR A 61 -7.24 5.88 -13.90
CA THR A 61 -7.26 7.07 -14.78
C THR A 61 -6.15 7.05 -15.82
N ALA A 62 -5.07 6.31 -15.56
CA ALA A 62 -3.89 6.23 -16.41
C ALA A 62 -3.72 4.87 -17.12
N GLY A 63 -4.27 3.80 -16.55
CA GLY A 63 -4.26 2.44 -17.09
C GLY A 63 -5.58 1.71 -16.84
N ASP A 64 -5.64 0.42 -17.18
CA ASP A 64 -6.78 -0.45 -16.89
C ASP A 64 -6.41 -1.41 -15.75
N ILE A 65 -6.93 -1.13 -14.55
CA ILE A 65 -6.66 -1.91 -13.33
C ILE A 65 -7.86 -2.81 -12.91
N SER A 66 -8.93 -2.82 -13.71
CA SER A 66 -10.11 -3.64 -13.40
C SER A 66 -9.73 -5.12 -13.28
N GLY A 67 -10.03 -5.73 -12.13
CA GLY A 67 -9.68 -7.13 -11.86
C GLY A 67 -8.17 -7.39 -11.76
N LYS A 68 -7.34 -6.38 -11.49
CA LYS A 68 -5.87 -6.47 -11.33
C LYS A 68 -5.41 -5.85 -10.02
N SER A 69 -4.26 -6.26 -9.51
CA SER A 69 -3.61 -5.68 -8.32
C SER A 69 -3.08 -4.25 -8.53
N LEU A 70 -2.74 -3.55 -7.43
CA LEU A 70 -2.07 -2.23 -7.48
C LEU A 70 -0.75 -2.29 -8.23
N ILE A 71 0.12 -3.26 -7.94
CA ILE A 71 1.40 -3.43 -8.63
C ILE A 71 1.23 -3.58 -10.14
N SER A 72 0.21 -4.34 -10.58
CA SER A 72 -0.16 -4.48 -11.99
C SER A 72 -0.65 -3.16 -12.61
N GLY A 73 -1.25 -2.26 -11.83
CA GLY A 73 -1.61 -0.91 -12.28
C GLY A 73 -0.39 0.00 -12.42
N ILE A 74 0.52 -0.04 -11.45
CA ILE A 74 1.77 0.75 -11.44
C ILE A 74 2.63 0.39 -12.66
N GLU A 75 2.74 -0.90 -13.00
CA GLU A 75 3.48 -1.37 -14.17
C GLU A 75 2.95 -0.88 -15.53
N GLN A 76 1.72 -0.37 -15.60
CA GLN A 76 1.13 0.17 -16.83
C GLN A 76 1.55 1.63 -17.06
N LEU A 77 2.11 2.29 -16.05
CA LEU A 77 2.54 3.66 -16.15
C LEU A 77 3.82 3.77 -17.02
N PRO A 78 3.97 4.84 -17.81
CA PRO A 78 5.21 5.15 -18.49
C PRO A 78 6.27 5.67 -17.51
N ASP A 79 7.54 5.57 -17.88
CA ASP A 79 8.68 5.95 -17.05
C ASP A 79 8.71 7.45 -16.69
N ASN A 80 7.99 8.28 -17.47
CA ASN A 80 7.84 9.70 -17.20
C ASN A 80 6.61 10.05 -16.34
N ALA A 81 5.92 9.05 -15.78
CA ALA A 81 4.81 9.25 -14.87
C ALA A 81 5.29 9.65 -13.47
N LEU A 82 4.47 10.44 -12.80
CA LEU A 82 4.59 10.79 -11.39
C LEU A 82 3.20 10.91 -10.78
N MET A 83 3.13 10.90 -9.45
CA MET A 83 1.87 11.11 -8.73
C MET A 83 1.87 12.50 -8.10
N ILE A 84 0.78 13.24 -8.30
CA ILE A 84 0.53 14.51 -7.62
C ILE A 84 -0.62 14.31 -6.64
N SER A 85 -0.50 14.82 -5.43
CA SER A 85 -1.61 14.96 -4.50
C SER A 85 -1.63 16.34 -3.84
N THR A 86 -2.83 16.82 -3.50
CA THR A 86 -2.99 18.03 -2.70
C THR A 86 -3.00 17.71 -1.21
N LYS A 87 -2.51 18.65 -0.40
CA LYS A 87 -2.51 18.57 1.07
C LYS A 87 -3.30 19.74 1.65
N PRO A 88 -4.63 19.59 1.82
CA PRO A 88 -5.47 20.64 2.37
C PRO A 88 -5.10 20.95 3.83
N GLY A 89 -4.99 22.24 4.14
CA GLY A 89 -4.56 22.73 5.46
C GLY A 89 -3.04 22.74 5.68
N GLN A 90 -2.25 22.27 4.71
CA GLN A 90 -0.79 22.13 4.83
C GLN A 90 -0.03 22.92 3.77
N THR A 91 1.29 23.02 3.92
CA THR A 91 2.20 23.76 3.03
C THR A 91 2.67 22.93 1.83
N GLY A 92 2.32 21.64 1.77
CA GLY A 92 2.79 20.74 0.71
C GLY A 92 4.12 20.05 1.03
N LEU A 93 4.67 20.24 2.23
CA LEU A 93 5.84 19.49 2.72
C LEU A 93 5.53 17.98 2.75
N ILE A 94 6.44 17.17 2.22
CA ILE A 94 6.35 15.72 2.31
C ILE A 94 7.25 15.24 3.45
N THR A 95 6.68 14.51 4.40
CA THR A 95 7.34 14.02 5.61
C THR A 95 7.18 12.51 5.81
N ASP A 96 6.83 11.79 4.75
CA ASP A 96 6.74 10.34 4.74
C ASP A 96 7.23 9.79 3.39
N VAL A 97 7.64 8.53 3.40
CA VAL A 97 8.21 7.84 2.23
C VAL A 97 7.34 6.66 1.78
N SER A 98 6.15 6.49 2.36
CA SER A 98 5.30 5.31 2.13
C SER A 98 4.85 5.20 0.67
N GLY A 99 4.40 6.33 0.09
CA GLY A 99 3.98 6.39 -1.30
C GLY A 99 5.14 6.11 -2.26
N ILE A 100 6.30 6.76 -2.05
CA ILE A 100 7.43 6.59 -2.96
C ILE A 100 7.97 5.16 -2.93
N ASP A 101 7.92 4.51 -1.77
CA ASP A 101 8.35 3.13 -1.62
C ASP A 101 7.40 2.12 -2.29
N LEU A 102 6.09 2.34 -2.15
CA LEU A 102 5.06 1.50 -2.78
C LEU A 102 5.02 1.64 -4.30
N PHE A 103 5.14 2.87 -4.82
CA PHE A 103 4.95 3.15 -6.24
C PHE A 103 6.25 3.19 -7.04
N ASN A 104 7.38 3.48 -6.38
CA ASN A 104 8.65 3.81 -7.04
C ASN A 104 8.50 4.92 -8.10
N LEU A 105 7.69 5.94 -7.79
CA LEU A 105 7.43 7.11 -8.64
C LEU A 105 7.80 8.38 -7.91
N ILE A 106 8.09 9.45 -8.66
CA ILE A 106 8.19 10.80 -8.09
C ILE A 106 6.84 11.16 -7.47
N MET A 107 6.88 11.67 -6.25
CA MET A 107 5.69 12.15 -5.54
C MET A 107 5.76 13.66 -5.45
N VAL A 108 4.73 14.34 -5.92
CA VAL A 108 4.57 15.80 -5.82
C VAL A 108 3.41 16.12 -4.90
N SER A 109 3.64 17.02 -3.96
CA SER A 109 2.65 17.45 -2.97
C SER A 109 2.38 18.93 -3.13
N VAL A 110 1.11 19.29 -3.33
CA VAL A 110 0.64 20.68 -3.48
C VAL A 110 -0.10 21.09 -2.20
N GLY A 111 0.48 21.99 -1.43
CA GLY A 111 -0.13 22.52 -0.22
C GLY A 111 -1.24 23.52 -0.53
N VAL A 112 -2.42 23.32 0.04
CA VAL A 112 -3.56 24.25 -0.11
C VAL A 112 -3.95 24.78 1.26
N LYS A 113 -3.73 26.07 1.51
CA LYS A 113 -3.96 26.70 2.82
C LYS A 113 -4.62 28.06 2.64
N MET A 114 -5.70 28.31 3.39
CA MET A 114 -6.45 29.57 3.33
C MET A 114 -6.89 29.99 1.91
N GLY A 115 -7.24 29.04 1.03
CA GLY A 115 -7.67 29.32 -0.34
C GLY A 115 -6.51 29.60 -1.33
N GLU A 116 -5.27 29.38 -0.91
CA GLU A 116 -4.08 29.67 -1.69
C GLU A 116 -3.17 28.44 -1.78
N THR A 117 -2.32 28.43 -2.82
CA THR A 117 -1.23 27.46 -2.91
C THR A 117 -0.12 27.89 -1.96
N ALA A 118 0.12 27.11 -0.91
CA ALA A 118 1.06 27.44 0.15
C ALA A 118 2.51 27.01 -0.16
N GLY A 119 2.67 25.99 -1.01
CA GLY A 119 3.96 25.45 -1.41
C GLY A 119 3.78 24.17 -2.21
N ILE A 120 4.82 23.82 -2.98
CA ILE A 120 4.86 22.59 -3.75
C ILE A 120 6.20 21.93 -3.51
N SER A 121 6.18 20.66 -3.12
CA SER A 121 7.40 19.88 -2.94
C SER A 121 7.35 18.59 -3.73
N ALA A 122 8.54 18.04 -4.00
CA ALA A 122 8.71 16.75 -4.62
C ALA A 122 9.69 15.90 -3.82
N ILE A 123 9.47 14.58 -3.84
CA ILE A 123 10.45 13.58 -3.42
C ILE A 123 10.73 12.62 -4.58
N TYR A 124 11.97 12.16 -4.68
CA TYR A 124 12.47 11.35 -5.78
C TYR A 124 12.83 9.94 -5.33
N PRO A 125 12.54 8.89 -6.13
CA PRO A 125 12.88 7.53 -5.76
C PRO A 125 14.39 7.38 -5.59
N GLU A 126 14.83 7.21 -4.35
CA GLU A 126 16.24 7.15 -3.97
C GLU A 126 16.41 6.07 -2.90
N GLY A 127 17.48 5.27 -3.03
CA GLY A 127 17.74 4.13 -2.13
C GLY A 127 17.68 4.49 -0.65
N LYS A 128 18.24 5.66 -0.29
CA LYS A 128 18.22 6.16 1.10
C LYS A 128 16.80 6.32 1.66
N LEU A 129 15.82 6.72 0.85
CA LEU A 129 14.44 6.90 1.30
C LEU A 129 13.75 5.56 1.57
N PHE A 130 14.08 4.52 0.80
CA PHE A 130 13.59 3.17 1.03
C PHE A 130 14.21 2.57 2.30
N ASP A 131 15.48 2.87 2.55
CA ASP A 131 16.16 2.47 3.80
C ASP A 131 15.51 3.17 5.01
N LEU A 132 15.20 4.47 4.93
CA LEU A 132 14.44 5.18 5.97
C LEU A 132 13.05 4.57 6.22
N SER A 133 12.36 4.12 5.16
CA SER A 133 11.08 3.41 5.33
C SER A 133 11.26 2.09 6.08
N THR A 134 12.37 1.38 5.83
CA THR A 134 12.71 0.15 6.56
C THR A 134 12.95 0.44 8.04
N GLU A 135 13.73 1.48 8.31
CA GLU A 135 14.04 1.92 9.67
C GLU A 135 12.77 2.32 10.44
N SER A 136 11.83 3.01 9.78
CA SER A 136 10.54 3.36 10.35
C SER A 136 9.76 2.13 10.82
N GLU A 137 9.58 1.12 9.95
CA GLU A 137 8.89 -0.13 10.33
C GLU A 137 9.62 -0.86 11.46
N MET A 138 10.96 -0.88 11.43
CA MET A 138 11.75 -1.54 12.47
C MET A 138 11.62 -0.85 13.83
N ILE A 139 11.62 0.49 13.88
CA ILE A 139 11.43 1.27 15.12
C ILE A 139 10.04 0.99 15.71
N GLU A 140 9.00 0.92 14.89
CA GLU A 140 7.64 0.58 15.34
C GLU A 140 7.59 -0.82 15.96
N LEU A 141 8.22 -1.82 15.34
CA LEU A 141 8.31 -3.17 15.88
C LEU A 141 9.13 -3.23 17.18
N GLN A 142 10.25 -2.51 17.24
CA GLN A 142 11.09 -2.44 18.42
C GLN A 142 10.31 -1.86 19.60
N ARG A 143 9.54 -0.79 19.37
CA ARG A 143 8.70 -0.15 20.39
C ARG A 143 7.70 -1.13 21.01
N LEU A 144 7.08 -1.98 20.20
CA LEU A 144 6.18 -3.03 20.68
C LEU A 144 6.88 -4.13 21.49
N SER A 145 8.19 -4.31 21.29
CA SER A 145 8.99 -5.34 21.96
C SER A 145 9.79 -4.85 23.17
N ALA A 146 9.73 -3.54 23.47
CA ALA A 146 10.49 -2.95 24.56
C ALA A 146 10.13 -3.60 25.90
N LYS A 147 11.15 -4.00 26.67
CA LYS A 147 10.99 -4.76 27.93
C LYS A 147 11.01 -3.87 29.15
N ASN A 148 11.53 -2.65 29.02
CA ASN A 148 11.69 -1.70 30.11
C ASN A 148 11.69 -0.25 29.61
N ILE A 149 11.57 0.68 30.55
CA ILE A 149 11.45 2.12 30.29
C ILE A 149 12.69 2.68 29.56
N GLU A 150 13.91 2.23 29.90
CA GLU A 150 15.13 2.77 29.28
C GLU A 150 15.28 2.32 27.83
N GLU A 151 14.92 1.06 27.53
CA GLU A 151 14.83 0.56 26.15
C GLU A 151 13.79 1.35 25.35
N GLU A 152 12.59 1.56 25.91
CA GLU A 152 11.53 2.34 25.24
C GLU A 152 11.95 3.80 25.00
N LYS A 153 12.62 4.46 25.97
CA LYS A 153 13.18 5.80 25.79
C LYS A 153 14.15 5.86 24.62
N SER A 154 15.08 4.91 24.52
CA SER A 154 16.06 4.86 23.44
C SER A 154 15.39 4.68 22.06
N ILE A 155 14.34 3.88 21.98
CA ILE A 155 13.55 3.68 20.74
C ILE A 155 12.79 4.97 20.38
N ILE A 156 12.21 5.67 21.36
CA ILE A 156 11.56 6.97 21.15
C ILE A 156 12.56 8.01 20.64
N GLU A 157 13.77 8.05 21.19
CA GLU A 157 14.84 8.94 20.70
C GLU A 157 15.21 8.63 19.25
N ALA A 158 15.32 7.35 18.87
CA ALA A 158 15.55 6.94 17.48
C ALA A 158 14.39 7.37 16.57
N SER A 159 13.14 7.17 17.00
CA SER A 159 11.94 7.61 16.27
C SER A 159 11.93 9.13 16.05
N ILE A 160 12.30 9.92 17.05
CA ILE A 160 12.39 11.38 16.91
C ILE A 160 13.48 11.77 15.91
N LYS A 161 14.65 11.13 15.94
CA LYS A 161 15.72 11.38 14.96
C LYS A 161 15.26 11.06 13.55
N LEU A 162 14.65 9.91 13.33
CA LEU A 162 14.09 9.52 12.04
C LEU A 162 13.05 10.53 11.54
N ASN A 163 12.15 11.00 12.41
CA ASN A 163 11.17 12.03 12.07
C ASN A 163 11.82 13.35 11.64
N LEU A 164 12.96 13.72 12.25
CA LEU A 164 13.72 14.90 11.83
C LEU A 164 14.38 14.71 10.46
N GLU A 165 14.80 13.49 10.12
CA GLU A 165 15.30 13.18 8.78
C GLU A 165 14.20 13.34 7.72
N PHE A 166 12.98 12.85 8.01
CA PHE A 166 11.83 13.02 7.12
C PHE A 166 11.46 14.49 6.84
N LEU A 167 11.83 15.45 7.69
CA LEU A 167 11.61 16.88 7.39
C LEU A 167 12.46 17.38 6.22
N ASN A 168 13.56 16.69 5.90
CA ASN A 168 14.58 17.16 4.96
C ASN A 168 14.62 16.35 3.65
N ILE A 169 13.66 15.45 3.43
CA ILE A 169 13.65 14.57 2.24
C ILE A 169 13.11 15.27 0.99
N SER A 170 12.25 16.28 1.17
CA SER A 170 11.54 16.92 0.08
C SER A 170 12.21 18.20 -0.38
N THR A 171 12.14 18.44 -1.69
CA THR A 171 12.67 19.63 -2.33
C THR A 171 11.55 20.47 -2.90
N GLU A 172 11.65 21.79 -2.80
CA GLU A 172 10.70 22.69 -3.45
C GLU A 172 10.67 22.46 -4.97
N LEU A 173 9.46 22.45 -5.54
CA LEU A 173 9.25 22.31 -6.98
C LEU A 173 8.74 23.63 -7.56
N PRO A 174 9.50 24.30 -8.45
CA PRO A 174 9.08 25.58 -9.02
C PRO A 174 7.81 25.49 -9.86
N VAL A 175 6.98 26.51 -9.76
CA VAL A 175 5.83 26.70 -10.67
C VAL A 175 6.29 27.44 -11.91
N VAL A 176 5.98 26.90 -13.08
CA VAL A 176 6.33 27.48 -14.38
C VAL A 176 5.07 27.83 -15.17
N ASN A 177 5.12 28.96 -15.89
CA ASN A 177 3.99 29.44 -16.67
C ASN A 177 3.92 28.75 -18.04
N VAL A 178 3.48 27.49 -18.04
CA VAL A 178 3.19 26.70 -19.23
C VAL A 178 1.77 26.14 -19.16
N PRO A 179 1.07 25.97 -20.29
CA PRO A 179 -0.25 25.34 -20.31
C PRO A 179 -0.20 23.90 -19.79
N ALA A 180 -1.28 23.46 -19.14
CA ALA A 180 -1.47 22.07 -18.77
C ALA A 180 -2.33 21.35 -19.82
N LYS A 181 -1.98 20.11 -20.13
CA LYS A 181 -2.72 19.27 -21.07
C LYS A 181 -3.33 18.09 -20.34
N LYS A 182 -4.65 17.94 -20.45
CA LYS A 182 -5.31 16.72 -20.01
C LYS A 182 -5.04 15.59 -21.00
N ARG A 183 -4.56 14.46 -20.50
CA ARG A 183 -4.38 13.24 -21.30
C ARG A 183 -5.73 12.57 -21.52
N ASN A 184 -6.14 12.45 -22.77
CA ASN A 184 -7.38 11.77 -23.13
C ASN A 184 -7.14 10.27 -23.29
N GLY A 185 -7.78 9.47 -22.43
CA GLY A 185 -7.78 8.01 -22.50
C GLY A 185 -6.69 7.33 -21.66
N ARG A 186 -6.95 6.05 -21.34
CA ARG A 186 -6.01 5.17 -20.63
C ARG A 186 -4.87 4.75 -21.55
N GLY A 187 -3.66 4.60 -21.01
CA GLY A 187 -2.56 4.01 -21.75
C GLY A 187 -2.87 2.57 -22.17
N ASN A 188 -2.60 2.21 -23.42
CA ASN A 188 -2.84 0.85 -23.96
C ASN A 188 -1.79 -0.19 -23.50
N ARG A 189 -1.07 0.03 -22.39
CA ARG A 189 -0.13 -0.96 -21.85
C ARG A 189 -0.91 -2.06 -21.15
N VAL A 190 -1.43 -3.02 -21.93
CA VAL A 190 -2.08 -4.20 -21.37
C VAL A 190 -1.00 -5.16 -20.89
N LYS A 191 -0.74 -5.16 -19.59
CA LYS A 191 -0.13 -6.32 -18.93
C LYS A 191 -1.23 -7.20 -18.35
N LYS A 192 -1.17 -8.49 -18.66
CA LYS A 192 -1.94 -9.51 -17.96
C LYS A 192 -1.34 -9.66 -16.57
N ASP A 193 -2.19 -9.62 -15.56
CA ASP A 193 -1.79 -9.94 -14.19
C ASP A 193 -1.18 -11.35 -14.19
N VAL A 194 0.08 -11.46 -13.77
CA VAL A 194 0.90 -12.68 -13.96
C VAL A 194 0.37 -13.84 -13.11
N ASN A 195 -0.50 -13.57 -12.13
CA ASN A 195 -0.81 -14.50 -11.05
C ASN A 195 -2.19 -15.18 -11.15
N ARG A 196 -2.94 -15.02 -12.26
CA ARG A 196 -4.28 -15.62 -12.41
C ARG A 196 -4.32 -17.16 -12.49
N ASN A 197 -3.17 -17.81 -12.64
CA ASN A 197 -3.07 -19.28 -12.78
C ASN A 197 -2.43 -19.98 -11.59
N LEU A 198 -2.12 -19.26 -10.50
CA LEU A 198 -1.58 -19.88 -9.29
C LEU A 198 -2.65 -20.74 -8.63
N ARG A 199 -2.27 -21.94 -8.20
CA ARG A 199 -3.14 -22.86 -7.47
C ARG A 199 -2.46 -23.21 -6.15
N VAL A 200 -3.15 -22.94 -5.05
CA VAL A 200 -2.74 -23.35 -3.71
C VAL A 200 -3.56 -24.58 -3.34
N ASN A 201 -2.88 -25.70 -3.10
CA ASN A 201 -3.48 -26.96 -2.69
C ASN A 201 -3.24 -27.25 -1.20
N GLY A 202 -2.17 -26.71 -0.62
CA GLY A 202 -1.84 -26.93 0.79
C GLY A 202 -0.66 -26.08 1.26
N LEU A 203 -0.38 -26.17 2.54
CA LEU A 203 0.74 -25.53 3.22
C LEU A 203 1.59 -26.60 3.89
N ASP A 204 2.91 -26.48 3.75
CA ASP A 204 3.86 -27.33 4.45
C ASP A 204 3.63 -27.32 5.96
N LYS A 205 3.42 -28.50 6.54
CA LYS A 205 3.10 -28.63 7.96
C LYS A 205 4.23 -28.18 8.88
N GLU A 206 5.49 -28.40 8.50
CA GLU A 206 6.65 -28.00 9.32
C GLU A 206 6.77 -26.48 9.35
N LEU A 207 6.57 -25.81 8.22
CA LEU A 207 6.49 -24.35 8.13
C LEU A 207 5.37 -23.79 9.03
N ALA A 208 4.19 -24.38 8.99
CA ALA A 208 3.07 -23.94 9.81
C ALA A 208 3.39 -24.07 11.31
N GLN A 209 4.00 -25.19 11.71
CA GLN A 209 4.43 -25.43 13.07
C GLN A 209 5.53 -24.48 13.52
N GLU A 210 6.50 -24.18 12.65
CA GLU A 210 7.58 -23.22 12.93
C GLU A 210 7.01 -21.82 13.22
N LEU A 211 6.13 -21.32 12.34
CA LEU A 211 5.52 -20.00 12.50
C LEU A 211 4.69 -19.89 13.77
N VAL A 212 3.91 -20.92 14.11
CA VAL A 212 3.11 -20.93 15.34
C VAL A 212 4.00 -21.03 16.58
N ALA A 213 5.07 -21.83 16.54
CA ALA A 213 6.02 -21.89 17.63
C ALA A 213 6.68 -20.53 17.89
N GLU A 214 7.07 -19.81 16.82
CA GLU A 214 7.60 -18.45 16.93
C GLU A 214 6.55 -17.46 17.44
N SER A 215 5.30 -17.53 16.97
CA SER A 215 4.23 -16.65 17.44
C SER A 215 3.93 -16.84 18.93
N VAL A 216 3.96 -18.08 19.43
CA VAL A 216 3.83 -18.36 20.87
C VAL A 216 5.00 -17.78 21.68
N LYS A 217 6.23 -17.79 21.15
CA LYS A 217 7.42 -17.23 21.83
C LYS A 217 7.36 -15.71 21.94
N VAL A 218 6.94 -15.02 20.88
CA VAL A 218 6.96 -13.55 20.79
C VAL A 218 5.90 -12.90 21.70
N GLY A 219 4.83 -13.62 22.04
CA GLY A 219 3.82 -13.19 23.00
C GLY A 219 2.44 -12.94 22.37
N GLN A 220 1.42 -12.81 23.22
CA GLN A 220 0.03 -12.74 22.75
C GLN A 220 -0.24 -11.50 21.89
N GLY A 221 -0.84 -11.75 20.73
CA GLY A 221 -1.33 -10.70 19.83
C GLY A 221 -0.36 -10.26 18.75
N ARG A 222 0.90 -10.73 18.75
CA ARG A 222 1.85 -10.45 17.66
C ARG A 222 1.79 -11.50 16.56
N GLU A 223 1.66 -11.01 15.34
CA GLU A 223 1.70 -11.86 14.16
C GLU A 223 3.15 -12.21 13.82
N VAL A 224 3.33 -13.38 13.21
CA VAL A 224 4.62 -13.86 12.70
C VAL A 224 4.42 -14.25 11.25
N ALA A 225 5.36 -13.89 10.39
CA ALA A 225 5.19 -14.05 8.95
C ALA A 225 6.48 -14.45 8.23
N VAL A 226 6.31 -14.89 7.00
CA VAL A 226 7.38 -15.30 6.10
C VAL A 226 6.89 -15.24 4.66
N ILE A 227 7.82 -15.06 3.72
CA ILE A 227 7.54 -15.34 2.30
C ILE A 227 7.74 -16.83 2.05
N GLY A 228 6.69 -17.48 1.56
CA GLY A 228 6.74 -18.82 0.99
C GLY A 228 6.70 -18.79 -0.54
N GLU A 229 6.85 -19.96 -1.15
CA GLU A 229 6.70 -20.17 -2.59
C GLU A 229 5.80 -21.37 -2.85
N ILE A 230 4.93 -21.26 -3.85
CA ILE A 230 4.10 -22.36 -4.33
C ILE A 230 4.95 -23.24 -5.25
N ASP A 231 5.11 -24.51 -4.89
CA ASP A 231 5.79 -25.49 -5.73
C ASP A 231 4.89 -26.01 -6.88
N LYS A 232 5.41 -26.96 -7.67
CA LYS A 232 4.68 -27.53 -8.83
C LYS A 232 3.43 -28.32 -8.43
N GLU A 233 3.35 -28.78 -7.19
CA GLU A 233 2.20 -29.53 -6.67
C GLU A 233 1.15 -28.59 -6.04
N GLY A 234 1.43 -27.29 -6.01
CA GLY A 234 0.57 -26.30 -5.36
C GLY A 234 0.78 -26.22 -3.85
N ILE A 235 1.87 -26.78 -3.31
CA ILE A 235 2.17 -26.75 -1.88
C ILE A 235 3.06 -25.54 -1.58
N ILE A 236 2.70 -24.79 -0.55
CA ILE A 236 3.48 -23.64 -0.11
C ILE A 236 4.65 -24.14 0.75
N ARG A 237 5.86 -23.85 0.31
CA ARG A 237 7.12 -24.14 1.02
C ARG A 237 7.76 -22.84 1.51
N LYS A 238 8.55 -22.93 2.57
CA LYS A 238 9.28 -21.78 3.12
C LYS A 238 10.35 -21.33 2.13
N ALA A 239 10.43 -20.03 1.86
CA ALA A 239 11.46 -19.45 1.01
C ALA A 239 12.24 -18.31 1.68
N GLY A 240 11.63 -17.59 2.63
CA GLY A 240 12.28 -16.57 3.45
C GLY A 240 12.55 -17.00 4.90
N LYS A 241 13.11 -16.06 5.68
CA LYS A 241 13.27 -16.16 7.13
C LYS A 241 11.96 -15.82 7.84
N VAL A 242 11.79 -16.30 9.07
CA VAL A 242 10.64 -15.88 9.88
C VAL A 242 10.88 -14.46 10.39
N VAL A 243 9.87 -13.60 10.28
CA VAL A 243 9.88 -12.22 10.79
C VAL A 243 8.72 -11.97 11.74
N TYR A 244 8.90 -11.00 12.62
CA TYR A 244 7.92 -10.64 13.64
C TYR A 244 7.14 -9.40 13.20
N GLY A 245 5.83 -9.52 13.16
CA GLY A 245 4.91 -8.42 12.89
C GLY A 245 4.55 -7.61 14.14
N GLY A 246 3.64 -6.67 13.94
CA GLY A 246 3.00 -5.91 15.00
C GLY A 246 1.76 -6.64 15.56
N ILE A 247 0.87 -5.88 16.19
CA ILE A 247 -0.41 -6.40 16.68
C ILE A 247 -1.46 -6.24 15.57
N GLY A 248 -1.83 -7.34 14.93
CA GLY A 248 -2.82 -7.37 13.84
C GLY A 248 -2.30 -6.87 12.48
N TYR A 249 -0.98 -6.83 12.29
CA TYR A 249 -0.37 -6.53 10.99
C TYR A 249 1.06 -7.06 10.89
N VAL A 250 1.53 -7.25 9.66
CA VAL A 250 2.91 -7.56 9.31
C VAL A 250 3.47 -6.40 8.45
N PRO A 251 4.54 -5.72 8.87
CA PRO A 251 5.13 -4.63 8.08
C PRO A 251 5.68 -5.15 6.75
N ALA A 252 5.41 -4.41 5.66
CA ALA A 252 5.63 -4.92 4.30
C ALA A 252 7.13 -5.00 3.96
N ARG A 253 7.94 -4.04 4.42
CA ARG A 253 9.39 -4.06 4.19
C ARG A 253 10.06 -5.12 5.05
N VAL A 254 9.67 -5.23 6.32
CA VAL A 254 10.19 -6.30 7.19
C VAL A 254 9.88 -7.68 6.61
N LEU A 255 8.67 -7.90 6.11
CA LEU A 255 8.34 -9.13 5.40
C LEU A 255 9.16 -9.34 4.13
N ALA A 256 9.34 -8.32 3.30
CA ALA A 256 10.15 -8.43 2.08
C ALA A 256 11.62 -8.75 2.39
N SER A 257 12.17 -8.15 3.45
CA SER A 257 13.54 -8.41 3.95
C SER A 257 13.77 -9.86 4.40
N SER A 258 12.67 -10.58 4.68
CA SER A 258 12.74 -11.99 5.03
C SER A 258 13.23 -12.86 3.87
N TYR A 259 12.95 -12.44 2.63
CA TYR A 259 13.22 -13.21 1.43
C TYR A 259 14.56 -12.81 0.78
N CYS A 260 14.84 -11.51 0.70
CA CYS A 260 16.03 -10.97 0.04
C CYS A 260 16.54 -9.70 0.70
N ASP A 261 17.75 -9.28 0.34
CA ASP A 261 18.26 -7.96 0.72
C ASP A 261 17.49 -6.83 0.00
N ILE A 262 16.80 -6.01 0.79
CA ILE A 262 15.98 -4.88 0.32
C ILE A 262 16.70 -3.54 0.40
N SER A 263 17.97 -3.50 0.84
CA SER A 263 18.72 -2.24 0.97
C SER A 263 18.76 -1.48 -0.36
N GLY A 264 18.42 -0.20 -0.28
CA GLY A 264 18.36 0.72 -1.39
C GLY A 264 17.29 0.41 -2.45
N LYS A 265 16.33 -0.50 -2.18
CA LYS A 265 15.30 -0.93 -3.12
C LYS A 265 13.90 -0.59 -2.63
N SER A 266 13.06 -0.13 -3.54
CA SER A 266 11.64 0.11 -3.26
C SER A 266 10.88 -1.21 -3.06
N LEU A 267 9.77 -1.19 -2.32
CA LEU A 267 8.89 -2.35 -2.25
C LEU A 267 8.36 -2.76 -3.63
N TYR A 268 8.07 -1.79 -4.50
CA TYR A 268 7.69 -2.05 -5.88
C TYR A 268 8.71 -2.92 -6.60
N GLU A 269 10.00 -2.53 -6.59
CA GLU A 269 11.08 -3.29 -7.24
C GLU A 269 11.22 -4.68 -6.64
N VAL A 270 11.14 -4.80 -5.31
CA VAL A 270 11.28 -6.08 -4.62
C VAL A 270 10.15 -7.04 -5.01
N TYR A 271 8.89 -6.62 -4.94
CA TYR A 271 7.75 -7.48 -5.26
C TYR A 271 7.58 -7.75 -6.75
N LYS A 272 8.08 -6.85 -7.61
CA LYS A 272 8.03 -7.00 -9.06
C LYS A 272 9.13 -7.90 -9.60
N ASP A 273 10.38 -7.61 -9.25
CA ASP A 273 11.56 -8.13 -9.96
C ASP A 273 12.33 -9.19 -9.16
N ILE A 274 12.14 -9.28 -7.84
CA ILE A 274 12.94 -10.14 -6.94
C ILE A 274 12.12 -11.28 -6.34
N ILE A 275 11.01 -10.98 -5.68
CA ILE A 275 10.10 -12.00 -5.16
C ILE A 275 9.38 -12.64 -6.36
N PRO A 276 9.47 -13.97 -6.53
CA PRO A 276 9.01 -14.62 -7.74
C PRO A 276 7.49 -14.61 -7.85
N ALA A 277 6.99 -14.88 -9.07
CA ALA A 277 5.57 -14.82 -9.39
C ALA A 277 4.70 -15.70 -8.45
N ASN A 278 5.24 -16.87 -8.07
CA ASN A 278 4.64 -17.86 -7.19
C ASN A 278 4.89 -17.60 -5.69
N GLY A 279 5.44 -16.44 -5.32
CA GLY A 279 5.61 -16.05 -3.93
C GLY A 279 4.26 -15.88 -3.21
N VAL A 280 4.21 -16.29 -1.94
CA VAL A 280 3.01 -16.24 -1.08
C VAL A 280 3.38 -15.64 0.26
N ILE A 281 2.53 -14.76 0.77
CA ILE A 281 2.66 -14.23 2.12
C ILE A 281 2.01 -15.25 3.08
N VAL A 282 2.76 -15.74 4.06
CA VAL A 282 2.23 -16.65 5.08
C VAL A 282 2.40 -16.00 6.45
N HIS A 283 1.33 -15.85 7.20
CA HIS A 283 1.35 -15.26 8.54
C HIS A 283 0.49 -16.01 9.55
N THR A 284 0.68 -15.72 10.83
CA THR A 284 -0.13 -16.29 11.93
C THR A 284 -1.26 -15.35 12.34
N HIS A 285 -2.38 -15.93 12.74
CA HIS A 285 -3.52 -15.25 13.37
C HIS A 285 -3.72 -15.80 14.80
N PRO A 286 -3.06 -15.20 15.81
CA PRO A 286 -3.19 -15.63 17.19
C PRO A 286 -4.63 -15.50 17.69
N GLY A 287 -5.18 -16.58 18.26
CA GLY A 287 -6.54 -16.64 18.80
C GLY A 287 -7.63 -17.05 17.79
N GLY A 288 -7.40 -16.83 16.50
CA GLY A 288 -8.33 -17.11 15.41
C GLY A 288 -8.20 -18.51 14.79
N THR A 289 -8.99 -18.76 13.75
CA THR A 289 -8.94 -19.98 12.91
C THR A 289 -8.17 -19.77 11.61
N GLY A 290 -7.60 -18.57 11.42
CA GLY A 290 -6.94 -18.16 10.18
C GLY A 290 -7.90 -17.51 9.19
N VAL A 291 -9.11 -17.13 9.60
CA VAL A 291 -10.04 -16.37 8.75
C VAL A 291 -9.54 -14.94 8.62
N MET A 292 -9.39 -14.49 7.38
CA MET A 292 -8.83 -13.19 7.05
C MET A 292 -9.90 -12.13 6.84
N HIS A 293 -9.49 -10.88 6.95
CA HIS A 293 -10.28 -9.68 6.68
C HIS A 293 -9.66 -8.85 5.56
N MET A 294 -10.31 -7.74 5.20
CA MET A 294 -9.84 -6.85 4.14
C MET A 294 -8.40 -6.38 4.33
N GLY A 295 -7.93 -6.21 5.58
CA GLY A 295 -6.54 -5.84 5.87
C GLY A 295 -5.52 -6.83 5.31
N ASP A 296 -5.78 -8.14 5.44
CA ASP A 296 -4.90 -9.18 4.90
C ASP A 296 -4.96 -9.18 3.37
N ALA A 297 -6.16 -9.04 2.79
CA ALA A 297 -6.31 -8.92 1.34
C ALA A 297 -5.53 -7.71 0.78
N SER A 298 -5.50 -6.59 1.51
CA SER A 298 -4.67 -5.42 1.19
C SER A 298 -3.18 -5.70 1.34
N ALA A 299 -2.76 -6.49 2.32
CA ALA A 299 -1.35 -6.81 2.56
C ALA A 299 -0.74 -7.76 1.52
N GLY A 300 -1.56 -8.51 0.76
CA GLY A 300 -1.10 -9.42 -0.29
C GLY A 300 -1.83 -9.24 -1.62
N PRO A 301 -3.01 -9.85 -1.80
CA PRO A 301 -3.71 -9.91 -3.08
C PRO A 301 -3.92 -8.56 -3.76
N ILE A 302 -4.52 -7.59 -3.07
CA ILE A 302 -4.93 -6.32 -3.67
C ILE A 302 -3.70 -5.48 -4.05
N THR A 303 -2.67 -5.46 -3.20
CA THR A 303 -1.49 -4.61 -3.42
C THR A 303 -0.48 -5.27 -4.35
N TRP A 304 -0.04 -6.49 -4.00
CA TRP A 304 1.07 -7.17 -4.65
C TRP A 304 0.63 -8.22 -5.68
N GLY A 305 -0.68 -8.49 -5.78
CA GLY A 305 -1.17 -9.60 -6.61
C GLY A 305 -0.73 -10.97 -6.09
N ARG A 306 -0.28 -11.07 -4.83
CA ARG A 306 0.21 -12.32 -4.23
C ARG A 306 -0.88 -12.98 -3.40
N PRO A 307 -1.01 -14.32 -3.39
CA PRO A 307 -1.82 -14.99 -2.39
C PRO A 307 -1.31 -14.67 -0.99
N ILE A 308 -2.23 -14.66 -0.03
CA ILE A 308 -1.91 -14.53 1.40
C ILE A 308 -2.57 -15.66 2.18
N VAL A 309 -1.84 -16.24 3.13
CA VAL A 309 -2.24 -17.36 3.96
C VAL A 309 -2.16 -16.98 5.43
N ALA A 310 -3.25 -17.20 6.16
CA ALA A 310 -3.28 -17.04 7.61
C ALA A 310 -3.41 -18.38 8.33
N ILE A 311 -2.56 -18.61 9.33
CA ILE A 311 -2.55 -19.80 10.19
C ILE A 311 -3.15 -19.43 11.54
N GLY A 312 -4.36 -19.89 11.82
CA GLY A 312 -5.00 -19.69 13.11
C GLY A 312 -4.46 -20.64 14.16
N HIS A 313 -4.16 -20.14 15.36
CA HIS A 313 -3.77 -20.99 16.48
C HIS A 313 -4.29 -20.48 17.83
N ASP A 314 -4.39 -21.37 18.81
CA ASP A 314 -4.72 -20.99 20.19
C ASP A 314 -3.49 -20.52 20.99
N LYS A 315 -3.72 -20.10 22.23
CA LYS A 315 -2.68 -19.66 23.18
C LYS A 315 -1.62 -20.72 23.50
N ASN A 316 -1.91 -21.99 23.25
CA ASN A 316 -1.00 -23.12 23.50
C ASN A 316 -0.25 -23.52 22.22
N GLY A 317 -0.42 -22.79 21.11
CA GLY A 317 0.18 -23.12 19.82
C GLY A 317 -0.52 -24.26 19.09
N ARG A 318 -1.76 -24.62 19.46
CA ARG A 318 -2.53 -25.59 18.69
C ARG A 318 -3.11 -24.91 17.46
N ILE A 319 -2.71 -25.36 16.27
CA ILE A 319 -3.26 -24.89 15.01
C ILE A 319 -4.74 -25.27 14.94
N LYS A 320 -5.59 -24.28 14.62
CA LYS A 320 -7.04 -24.43 14.45
C LYS A 320 -7.46 -24.50 12.99
N GLY A 321 -6.63 -24.01 12.07
CA GLY A 321 -6.89 -23.98 10.64
C GLY A 321 -5.88 -23.11 9.90
N ALA A 322 -5.84 -23.27 8.58
CA ALA A 322 -5.12 -22.38 7.68
C ALA A 322 -6.04 -22.02 6.52
N THR A 323 -6.07 -20.75 6.12
CA THR A 323 -6.85 -20.31 4.98
C THR A 323 -6.02 -19.45 4.03
N VAL A 324 -6.45 -19.35 2.77
CA VAL A 324 -5.83 -18.53 1.72
C VAL A 324 -6.84 -17.57 1.11
N ILE A 325 -6.41 -16.34 0.82
CA ILE A 325 -7.11 -15.44 -0.11
C ILE A 325 -6.27 -15.37 -1.39
N MET A 326 -6.92 -15.64 -2.52
CA MET A 326 -6.31 -15.60 -3.84
C MET A 326 -6.48 -14.21 -4.51
N PRO A 327 -5.54 -13.78 -5.36
CA PRO A 327 -5.64 -12.55 -6.15
C PRO A 327 -6.59 -12.71 -7.35
N ASP A 328 -7.88 -12.90 -7.08
CA ASP A 328 -8.91 -13.08 -8.09
C ASP A 328 -9.73 -11.82 -8.39
N GLU A 329 -10.59 -11.90 -9.42
CA GLU A 329 -11.42 -10.77 -9.85
C GLU A 329 -12.41 -10.32 -8.76
N LYS A 330 -12.94 -11.25 -7.95
CA LYS A 330 -13.88 -10.92 -6.89
C LYS A 330 -13.17 -10.10 -5.80
N CYS A 331 -11.98 -10.53 -5.37
CA CYS A 331 -11.10 -9.81 -4.45
C CYS A 331 -10.89 -8.36 -4.92
N MET A 332 -10.50 -8.16 -6.18
CA MET A 332 -10.25 -6.83 -6.74
C MET A 332 -11.52 -5.98 -6.86
N SER A 333 -12.64 -6.58 -7.26
CA SER A 333 -13.92 -5.88 -7.41
C SER A 333 -14.45 -5.33 -6.08
N LEU A 334 -14.23 -6.06 -4.98
CA LEU A 334 -14.61 -5.60 -3.64
C LEU A 334 -13.77 -4.40 -3.20
N ALA A 335 -12.48 -4.36 -3.58
CA ALA A 335 -11.60 -3.22 -3.31
C ALA A 335 -12.04 -1.97 -4.10
N ASP A 336 -12.36 -2.14 -5.39
CA ASP A 336 -12.87 -1.06 -6.24
C ASP A 336 -14.19 -0.49 -5.70
N GLU A 337 -15.10 -1.36 -5.27
CA GLU A 337 -16.37 -0.96 -4.67
C GLU A 337 -16.15 -0.22 -3.34
N TYR A 338 -15.24 -0.70 -2.50
CA TYR A 338 -14.92 -0.08 -1.21
C TYR A 338 -14.38 1.35 -1.37
N GLU A 339 -13.47 1.57 -2.32
CA GLU A 339 -12.95 2.90 -2.66
C GLU A 339 -14.07 3.83 -3.17
N LYS A 340 -14.95 3.32 -4.05
CA LYS A 340 -16.09 4.07 -4.59
C LYS A 340 -17.05 4.52 -3.49
N LEU A 341 -17.43 3.62 -2.59
CA LEU A 341 -18.28 3.94 -1.43
C LEU A 341 -17.61 4.98 -0.53
N GLY A 342 -16.28 4.94 -0.40
CA GLY A 342 -15.52 5.94 0.35
C GLY A 342 -15.57 7.35 -0.20
N GLN A 343 -15.74 7.52 -1.50
CA GLN A 343 -16.00 8.84 -2.10
C GLN A 343 -17.47 9.23 -1.99
N GLN A 344 -18.39 8.28 -2.24
CA GLN A 344 -19.84 8.50 -2.18
C GLN A 344 -20.31 8.96 -0.79
N PHE A 345 -19.60 8.55 0.26
CA PHE A 345 -19.83 9.02 1.63
C PHE A 345 -19.95 10.54 1.74
N PHE A 346 -19.11 11.28 1.01
CA PHE A 346 -19.09 12.75 1.05
C PHE A 346 -20.16 13.40 0.16
N THR A 347 -20.91 12.61 -0.61
CA THR A 347 -22.02 13.08 -1.45
C THR A 347 -23.39 12.73 -0.87
N ALA A 348 -23.44 12.02 0.27
CA ALA A 348 -24.68 11.70 0.95
C ALA A 348 -25.33 12.97 1.52
N ASN A 349 -26.61 13.18 1.23
CA ASN A 349 -27.40 14.33 1.67
C ASN A 349 -28.36 14.00 2.81
N THR A 350 -28.57 12.71 3.08
CA THR A 350 -29.48 12.21 4.13
C THR A 350 -28.78 11.20 5.03
N LYS A 351 -29.33 11.00 6.23
CA LYS A 351 -28.83 9.96 7.16
C LYS A 351 -28.99 8.58 6.58
N GLU A 352 -30.06 8.36 5.82
CA GLU A 352 -30.39 7.10 5.17
C GLU A 352 -29.34 6.76 4.10
N GLU A 353 -28.99 7.71 3.23
CA GLU A 353 -27.92 7.54 2.24
C GLU A 353 -26.57 7.23 2.88
N GLU A 354 -26.21 7.96 3.95
CA GLU A 354 -24.97 7.70 4.69
C GLU A 354 -24.97 6.30 5.32
N ALA A 355 -26.08 5.91 5.94
CA ALA A 355 -26.24 4.61 6.58
C ALA A 355 -26.11 3.47 5.57
N ASP A 356 -26.72 3.60 4.38
CA ASP A 356 -26.63 2.61 3.31
C ASP A 356 -25.18 2.42 2.83
N ILE A 357 -24.44 3.52 2.65
CA ILE A 357 -23.02 3.48 2.26
C ILE A 357 -22.18 2.79 3.33
N ARG A 358 -22.35 3.15 4.61
CA ARG A 358 -21.63 2.53 5.72
C ARG A 358 -21.96 1.04 5.84
N ASN A 359 -23.23 0.69 5.80
CA ASN A 359 -23.70 -0.69 5.88
C ASN A 359 -23.14 -1.53 4.73
N ARG A 360 -23.09 -0.99 3.51
CA ARG A 360 -22.45 -1.68 2.39
C ARG A 360 -20.95 -1.89 2.60
N ARG A 361 -20.22 -0.88 3.11
CA ARG A 361 -18.80 -1.03 3.45
C ARG A 361 -18.56 -2.12 4.51
N PHE A 362 -19.43 -2.20 5.52
CA PHE A 362 -19.38 -3.30 6.49
C PHE A 362 -19.69 -4.66 5.85
N GLY A 363 -20.65 -4.71 4.93
CA GLY A 363 -20.95 -5.92 4.15
C GLY A 363 -19.78 -6.39 3.29
N ILE A 364 -19.03 -5.48 2.66
CA ILE A 364 -17.80 -5.81 1.92
C ILE A 364 -16.76 -6.47 2.83
N ALA A 365 -16.59 -5.97 4.07
CA ALA A 365 -15.66 -6.57 5.01
C ALA A 365 -16.03 -8.04 5.33
N GLN A 366 -17.33 -8.36 5.42
CA GLN A 366 -17.80 -9.73 5.58
C GLN A 366 -17.60 -10.58 4.31
N GLU A 367 -17.75 -9.98 3.12
CA GLU A 367 -17.45 -10.69 1.87
C GLU A 367 -15.97 -11.08 1.76
N TYR A 368 -15.04 -10.26 2.27
CA TYR A 368 -13.62 -10.65 2.35
C TYR A 368 -13.39 -11.86 3.26
N THR A 369 -14.11 -11.96 4.38
CA THR A 369 -14.09 -13.18 5.22
C THR A 369 -14.50 -14.41 4.42
N ASN A 370 -15.51 -14.29 3.54
CA ASN A 370 -15.97 -15.39 2.69
C ASN A 370 -14.97 -15.77 1.58
N LEU A 371 -13.97 -14.93 1.27
CA LEU A 371 -12.89 -15.27 0.34
C LEU A 371 -11.79 -16.14 0.96
N SER A 372 -11.82 -16.34 2.28
CA SER A 372 -10.86 -17.20 2.98
C SER A 372 -11.16 -18.67 2.68
N LEU A 373 -10.38 -19.28 1.80
CA LEU A 373 -10.50 -20.70 1.43
C LEU A 373 -9.64 -21.56 2.34
N GLU A 374 -10.20 -22.59 2.95
CA GLU A 374 -9.46 -23.54 3.77
C GLU A 374 -8.42 -24.32 2.93
N ILE A 375 -7.23 -24.50 3.49
CA ILE A 375 -6.15 -25.30 2.88
C ILE A 375 -5.63 -26.34 3.88
N GLU A 376 -5.18 -27.47 3.36
CA GLU A 376 -4.66 -28.55 4.19
C GLU A 376 -3.20 -28.30 4.60
N LEU A 377 -2.83 -28.79 5.79
CA LEU A 377 -1.44 -28.89 6.23
C LEU A 377 -0.89 -30.25 5.81
N VAL A 378 0.01 -30.25 4.83
CA VAL A 378 0.56 -31.45 4.19
C VAL A 378 1.99 -31.76 4.60
#